data_AF-A0A1G3YSD6-F1
#
_entry.id   AF-A0A1G3YSD6-F1
#
_cell.length_a   1.000
_cell.length_b   1.000
_cell.length_c   1.000
_cell.angle_alpha   90.00
_cell.angle_beta   90.00
_cell.angle_gamma   90.00
#
_symmetry.space_group_name_H-M   'P 1'
#
loop_
_entity.id
_entity.type
_entity.pdbx_description
1 polymer ?
#
loop_
_entity_poly.entity_id
_entity_poly.type
_entity_poly.pdbx_seq_one_letter_code
_entity_poly.pdbx_strand_id
1 'polypeptide(L)'
;MNEENGRFEAQVEEVLASFDFDRVHRVMEWLHWTWANLGRTPTLVELAAEGRRLLLEMRATPGVLGSGGLRASLKEDGTLSLKFILCESWSDAGEDA
;
A
#
# COMPACT_ATOMS: atom_id res chain seq x y z
N MET A 1 10.43 -9.26 -23.70
CA MET A 1 10.20 -8.86 -22.29
C MET A 1 10.31 -7.34 -22.29
N ASN A 2 9.19 -6.61 -22.18
CA ASN A 2 9.19 -5.15 -22.35
C ASN A 2 9.93 -4.49 -21.18
N GLU A 3 10.86 -3.58 -21.46
CA GLU A 3 11.67 -2.88 -20.45
C GLU A 3 10.80 -2.13 -19.43
N GLU A 4 9.65 -1.60 -19.83
CA GLU A 4 8.68 -0.93 -18.96
C GLU A 4 8.11 -1.87 -17.88
N ASN A 5 7.94 -3.14 -18.20
CA ASN A 5 7.45 -4.15 -17.26
C ASN A 5 8.47 -4.38 -16.13
N GLY A 6 9.76 -4.45 -16.50
CA GLY A 6 10.84 -4.64 -15.54
C GLY A 6 11.03 -3.44 -14.62
N ARG A 7 10.87 -2.21 -15.15
CA ARG A 7 10.96 -0.99 -14.33
C ARG A 7 9.83 -0.88 -13.32
N PHE A 8 8.59 -1.18 -13.71
CA PHE A 8 7.44 -1.16 -12.81
C PHE A 8 7.62 -2.17 -11.66
N GLU A 9 7.98 -3.42 -11.97
CA GLU A 9 8.21 -4.44 -10.95
C GLU A 9 9.35 -4.07 -9.99
N ALA A 10 10.45 -3.50 -10.51
CA ALA A 10 11.55 -3.02 -9.66
C ALA A 10 11.10 -1.91 -8.70
N GLN A 11 10.25 -0.99 -9.17
CA GLN A 11 9.70 0.08 -8.34
C GLN A 11 8.75 -0.44 -7.25
N VAL A 12 7.95 -1.47 -7.55
CA VAL A 12 7.14 -2.16 -6.53
C VAL A 12 8.04 -2.74 -5.44
N GLU A 13 9.10 -3.45 -5.81
CA GLU A 13 10.02 -4.03 -4.83
C GLU A 13 10.77 -2.96 -4.01
N GLU A 14 11.13 -1.82 -4.62
CA GLU A 14 11.74 -0.69 -3.91
C GLU A 14 10.78 -0.08 -2.87
N VAL A 15 9.51 0.13 -3.24
CA VAL A 15 8.49 0.61 -2.30
C VAL A 15 8.29 -0.38 -1.17
N LEU A 16 8.21 -1.68 -1.45
CA LEU A 16 8.05 -2.71 -0.43
C LEU A 16 9.27 -2.81 0.50
N ALA A 17 10.48 -2.69 -0.03
CA ALA A 17 11.70 -2.75 0.75
C ALA A 17 11.91 -1.52 1.66
N SER A 18 11.41 -0.35 1.24
CA SER A 18 11.51 0.90 2.00
C SER A 18 10.35 1.11 2.99
N PHE A 19 9.24 0.42 2.81
CA PHE A 19 8.07 0.55 3.67
C PHE A 19 8.26 -0.19 5.01
N ASP A 20 8.09 0.53 6.12
CA ASP A 20 8.27 0.00 7.48
C ASP A 20 7.04 -0.79 7.95
N PHE A 21 6.92 -2.02 7.45
CA PHE A 21 5.84 -2.94 7.82
C PHE A 21 5.84 -3.30 9.30
N ASP A 22 7.01 -3.40 9.94
CA ASP A 22 7.14 -3.67 11.38
C ASP A 22 6.52 -2.56 12.23
N ARG A 23 6.72 -1.29 11.86
CA ARG A 23 6.06 -0.17 12.52
C ARG A 23 4.55 -0.21 12.33
N VAL A 24 4.07 -0.47 11.11
CA VAL A 24 2.63 -0.54 10.83
C VAL A 24 1.99 -1.70 11.61
N HIS A 25 2.59 -2.88 11.60
CA HIS A 25 2.09 -4.04 12.33
C HIS A 25 2.02 -3.78 13.83
N ARG A 26 3.04 -3.19 14.44
CA ARG A 26 3.00 -2.81 15.87
C ARG A 26 1.87 -1.84 16.19
N VAL A 27 1.59 -0.88 15.30
CA VAL A 27 0.45 0.03 15.46
C VAL A 27 -0.87 -0.73 15.33
N MET A 28 -0.98 -1.63 14.34
CA MET A 28 -2.18 -2.46 14.17
C MET A 28 -2.43 -3.36 15.38
N GLU A 29 -1.40 -4.00 15.94
CA GLU A 29 -1.51 -4.80 17.17
C GLU A 29 -1.95 -3.95 18.36
N TRP A 30 -1.35 -2.77 18.54
CA TRP A 30 -1.66 -1.86 19.64
C TRP A 30 -3.11 -1.36 19.59
N LEU A 31 -3.65 -1.13 18.38
CA LEU A 31 -5.04 -0.72 18.18
C LEU A 31 -6.03 -1.88 18.14
N HIS A 32 -5.57 -3.13 18.24
CA HIS A 32 -6.37 -4.32 17.93
C HIS A 32 -7.06 -4.22 16.55
N TRP A 33 -6.35 -3.61 15.59
CA TRP A 33 -6.84 -3.37 14.24
C TRP A 33 -7.15 -4.70 13.56
N THR A 34 -8.38 -4.84 13.10
CA THR A 34 -8.90 -6.11 12.59
C THR A 34 -9.26 -5.95 11.11
N TRP A 35 -8.66 -6.76 10.25
CA TRP A 35 -9.05 -6.79 8.85
C TRP A 35 -10.36 -7.56 8.67
N ALA A 36 -11.31 -6.99 7.93
CA ALA A 36 -12.66 -7.52 7.79
C ALA A 36 -12.70 -8.94 7.21
N ASN A 37 -11.78 -9.28 6.30
CA ASN A 37 -11.68 -10.60 5.68
C ASN A 37 -10.99 -11.66 6.57
N LEU A 38 -10.20 -11.25 7.56
CA LEU A 38 -9.49 -12.16 8.47
C LEU A 38 -10.17 -12.28 9.84
N GLY A 39 -10.91 -11.26 10.27
CA GLY A 39 -11.45 -11.19 11.64
C GLY A 39 -10.37 -11.09 12.72
N ARG A 40 -9.13 -10.73 12.35
CA ARG A 40 -8.00 -10.48 13.25
C ARG A 40 -7.03 -9.45 12.69
N THR A 41 -6.05 -9.06 13.50
CA THR A 41 -4.87 -8.34 13.03
C THR A 41 -4.10 -9.20 12.02
N PRO A 42 -3.72 -8.66 10.86
CA PRO A 42 -2.91 -9.37 9.88
C PRO A 42 -1.51 -9.63 10.45
N THR A 43 -0.86 -10.70 10.02
CA THR A 43 0.57 -10.91 10.25
C THR A 43 1.40 -9.98 9.37
N LEU A 44 2.68 -9.80 9.68
CA LEU A 44 3.64 -9.07 8.83
C LEU A 44 3.65 -9.58 7.38
N VAL A 45 3.60 -10.90 7.19
CA VAL A 45 3.62 -11.52 5.85
C VAL A 45 2.35 -11.17 5.08
N GLU A 46 1.19 -11.23 5.72
CA GLU A 46 -0.10 -10.86 5.11
C GLU A 46 -0.16 -9.37 4.78
N LEU A 47 0.40 -8.53 5.66
CA LEU A 47 0.48 -7.09 5.45
C LEU A 47 1.35 -6.73 4.24
N ALA A 48 2.53 -7.33 4.14
CA ALA A 48 3.42 -7.14 2.99
C ALA A 48 2.82 -7.69 1.69
N ALA A 49 2.14 -8.84 1.75
CA ALA A 49 1.47 -9.44 0.60
C ALA A 49 0.32 -8.55 0.08
N GLU A 50 -0.47 -7.95 0.97
CA GLU A 50 -1.54 -7.03 0.59
C GLU A 50 -0.98 -5.73 0.00
N GLY A 51 0.08 -5.16 0.58
CA GLY A 51 0.77 -4.00 0.02
C GLY A 51 1.28 -4.27 -1.41
N ARG A 52 1.89 -5.45 -1.63
CA ARG A 52 2.36 -5.88 -2.96
C ARG A 52 1.21 -6.03 -3.94
N ARG A 53 0.09 -6.62 -3.50
CA ARG A 53 -1.12 -6.79 -4.32
C ARG A 53 -1.65 -5.44 -4.78
N LEU A 54 -1.81 -4.47 -3.86
CA LEU A 54 -2.30 -3.13 -4.17
C LEU A 54 -1.38 -2.39 -5.16
N LEU A 55 -0.07 -2.46 -4.96
CA LEU A 55 0.91 -1.82 -5.84
C LEU A 55 0.89 -2.43 -7.25
N LEU A 56 0.80 -3.76 -7.38
CA LEU A 56 0.71 -4.42 -8.69
C LEU A 56 -0.59 -4.07 -9.43
N GLU A 57 -1.68 -3.89 -8.69
CA GLU A 57 -3.01 -3.54 -9.24
C GLU A 57 -3.05 -2.12 -9.84
N MET A 58 -2.20 -1.20 -9.35
CA MET A 58 -2.03 0.16 -9.93
C MET A 58 -1.73 0.14 -11.42
N ARG A 59 -1.13 -0.95 -11.92
CA ARG A 59 -0.82 -1.10 -13.33
C ARG A 59 -2.06 -1.17 -14.22
N ALA A 60 -3.12 -1.80 -13.71
CA ALA A 60 -4.38 -1.95 -14.43
C ALA A 60 -5.36 -0.82 -14.10
N THR A 61 -5.26 -0.24 -12.91
CA THR A 61 -6.16 0.80 -12.42
C THR A 61 -5.35 1.96 -11.82
N PRO A 62 -4.95 2.94 -12.66
CA PRO A 62 -4.24 4.13 -12.21
C PRO A 62 -5.12 4.95 -11.25
N GLY A 63 -4.50 5.59 -10.27
CA GLY A 63 -5.17 6.39 -9.26
C GLY A 63 -4.81 5.94 -7.85
N VAL A 64 -5.82 5.72 -7.01
CA VAL A 64 -5.66 5.36 -5.59
C VAL A 64 -6.46 4.09 -5.31
N LEU A 65 -5.81 3.09 -4.72
CA LEU A 65 -6.46 1.88 -4.20
C LEU A 65 -6.09 1.71 -2.73
N GLY A 66 -7.05 1.30 -1.91
CA GLY A 66 -6.82 1.10 -0.49
C GLY A 66 -7.55 -0.10 0.07
N SER A 67 -6.94 -0.75 1.06
CA SER A 67 -7.48 -1.92 1.75
C SER A 67 -6.80 -2.08 3.11
N GLY A 68 -7.57 -2.38 4.15
CA GLY A 68 -7.01 -2.73 5.48
C GLY A 68 -6.19 -1.62 6.16
N GLY A 69 -6.37 -0.36 5.76
CA GLY A 69 -5.56 0.79 6.22
C GLY A 69 -4.33 1.07 5.34
N LEU A 70 -3.99 0.20 4.39
CA LEU A 70 -3.00 0.49 3.36
C LEU A 70 -3.64 1.26 2.20
N ARG A 71 -2.89 2.20 1.62
CA ARG A 71 -3.26 2.97 0.44
C ARG A 71 -2.09 3.00 -0.54
N ALA A 72 -2.29 2.43 -1.72
CA ALA A 72 -1.37 2.55 -2.85
C ALA A 72 -1.83 3.69 -3.77
N SER A 73 -0.88 4.44 -4.31
CA SER A 73 -1.14 5.44 -5.34
C SER A 73 -0.07 5.46 -6.41
N LEU A 74 -0.49 5.83 -7.63
CA LEU A 74 0.39 6.11 -8.77
C LEU A 74 0.26 7.59 -9.12
N LYS A 75 1.33 8.36 -8.88
CA LYS A 75 1.37 9.80 -9.19
C LYS A 75 1.48 10.04 -10.70
N GLU A 76 1.14 11.26 -11.14
CA GLU A 76 1.23 11.67 -12.55
C GLU A 76 2.64 11.53 -13.14
N ASP A 77 3.68 11.66 -12.31
CA ASP A 77 5.09 11.48 -12.70
C ASP A 77 5.52 10.00 -12.84
N GLY A 78 4.59 9.06 -12.62
CA GLY A 78 4.85 7.63 -12.63
C GLY A 78 5.38 7.07 -11.31
N THR A 79 5.43 7.86 -10.25
CA THR A 79 5.91 7.41 -8.93
C THR A 79 4.84 6.60 -8.20
N LEU A 80 5.16 5.34 -7.88
CA LEU A 80 4.38 4.50 -6.97
C LEU A 80 4.64 4.89 -5.51
N SER A 81 3.59 4.87 -4.69
CA SER A 81 3.72 5.03 -3.25
C SER A 81 2.77 4.12 -2.48
N LEU A 82 3.17 3.74 -1.26
CA LEU A 82 2.36 3.01 -0.31
C LEU A 82 2.33 3.81 1.00
N LYS A 83 1.12 4.03 1.54
CA LYS A 83 0.88 4.73 2.80
C LYS A 83 0.04 3.85 3.73
N PHE A 84 0.21 4.03 5.05
CA PHE A 84 -0.70 3.50 6.06
C PHE A 84 -1.49 4.64 6.68
N ILE A 85 -2.82 4.57 6.60
CA ILE A 85 -3.75 5.63 7.01
C ILE A 85 -4.59 5.12 8.19
N LEU A 86 -4.49 5.79 9.33
CA LEU A 86 -5.21 5.45 10.57
C LEU A 86 -6.61 6.06 10.63
N CYS A 87 -6.75 7.32 10.21
CA CYS A 87 -8.01 8.01 10.05
C CYS A 87 -7.93 8.84 8.78
N GLU A 88 -8.97 8.78 7.95
CA GLU A 88 -9.07 9.66 6.81
C GLU A 88 -9.29 11.09 7.32
N SER A 89 -8.40 12.00 6.94
CA SER A 89 -8.59 13.42 7.15
C SER A 89 -9.18 14.05 5.89
N TRP A 90 -9.99 15.10 6.06
CA TRP A 90 -10.62 15.81 4.93
C TRP A 90 -9.61 16.40 3.93
N SER A 91 -8.33 16.53 4.31
CA SER A 91 -7.22 16.98 3.44
C SER A 91 -6.63 15.87 2.56
N ASP A 92 -6.85 14.59 2.88
CA ASP A 92 -6.29 13.45 2.12
C ASP A 92 -6.97 13.25 0.75
N ALA A 93 -7.98 14.05 0.43
CA ALA A 93 -8.66 14.05 -0.87
C ALA A 93 -7.99 14.98 -1.91
N GLY A 94 -6.99 15.78 -1.50
CA GLY A 94 -6.39 16.83 -2.34
C GLY A 94 -4.89 16.67 -2.65
N GLU A 95 -4.20 15.68 -2.10
CA GLU A 95 -2.77 15.43 -2.41
C GLU A 95 -2.55 14.58 -3.67
N ASP A 96 -3.63 14.08 -4.28
CA ASP A 96 -3.60 13.19 -5.45
C ASP A 96 -3.98 13.94 -6.76
N ALA A 97 -3.83 15.27 -6.79
CA ALA A 97 -4.09 16.15 -7.93
C ALA A 97 -2.82 16.84 -8.45
#